data_AF-A0AAV1VCL5-F1
#
_entry.id   AF-A0AAV1VCL5-F1
#
_cell.length_a   1.000
_cell.length_b   1.000
_cell.length_c   1.000
_cell.angle_alpha   90.00
_cell.angle_beta   90.00
_cell.angle_gamma   90.00
#
_symmetry.space_group_name_H-M   'P 1'
#
loop_
_entity.id
_entity.type
_entity.pdbx_description
1 polymer ?
#
loop_
_entity_poly.entity_id
_entity_poly.type
_entity_poly.pdbx_seq_one_letter_code
_entity_poly.pdbx_strand_id
1 'polypeptide(L)' 'MDASSLRISKFDGTNFHAWMFKMQMVLEVRDLWEVVSGEVKAEQCETQLDQATYKRKSRKAMAVICLAMEDS' A
#
# COMPACT_ATOMS: atom_id res chain seq x y z
N MET A 1 -4.21 -19.60 -3.05
CA MET A 1 -4.54 -18.51 -4.00
C MET A 1 -3.38 -17.53 -3.98
N ASP A 2 -2.84 -17.17 -5.14
CA ASP A 2 -1.76 -16.18 -5.23
C ASP A 2 -2.31 -14.78 -4.91
N ALA A 3 -1.93 -14.25 -3.74
CA ALA A 3 -2.29 -12.92 -3.27
C ALA A 3 -1.86 -11.81 -4.25
N SER A 4 -0.88 -12.09 -5.13
CA SER A 4 -0.38 -11.16 -6.15
C SER A 4 -1.43 -10.78 -7.19
N SER A 5 -2.50 -11.56 -7.34
CA SER A 5 -3.54 -11.36 -8.35
C SER A 5 -4.72 -10.49 -7.88
N LEU A 6 -4.77 -10.07 -6.61
CA LEU A 6 -5.87 -9.24 -6.12
C LEU A 6 -5.78 -7.83 -6.74
N ARG A 7 -6.74 -7.50 -7.61
CA ARG A 7 -6.84 -6.19 -8.27
C ARG A 7 -7.94 -5.36 -7.59
N ILE A 8 -7.66 -4.08 -7.39
CA ILE A 8 -8.63 -3.08 -6.96
C ILE A 8 -9.11 -2.30 -8.20
N SER A 9 -10.39 -1.93 -8.22
CA SER A 9 -10.91 -0.97 -9.20
C SER A 9 -10.26 0.39 -9.00
N LYS A 10 -10.00 1.12 -10.09
CA LYS A 10 -9.49 2.48 -9.97
C LYS A 10 -10.50 3.37 -9.22
N PHE A 11 -9.99 4.34 -8.47
CA PHE A 11 -10.81 5.34 -7.80
C PHE A 11 -11.25 6.40 -8.80
N ASP A 12 -12.56 6.55 -8.95
CA ASP A 12 -13.22 7.46 -9.90
C ASP A 12 -13.73 8.75 -9.23
N GLY A 13 -13.39 8.98 -7.96
CA GLY A 13 -13.90 10.11 -7.18
C GLY A 13 -15.19 9.83 -6.40
N THR A 14 -15.82 8.66 -6.57
CA THR A 14 -17.06 8.28 -5.88
C THR A 14 -16.84 7.16 -4.87
N ASN A 15 -17.77 7.02 -3.91
CA ASN A 15 -17.76 5.91 -2.93
C ASN A 15 -16.43 5.74 -2.18
N PHE A 16 -15.76 6.85 -1.84
CA PHE A 16 -14.42 6.87 -1.26
C PHE A 16 -14.27 5.92 -0.06
N HIS A 17 -15.26 5.86 0.85
CA HIS A 17 -15.20 5.00 2.03
C HIS A 17 -15.04 3.51 1.66
N ALA A 18 -15.82 3.05 0.68
CA ALA A 18 -15.77 1.66 0.22
C ALA A 18 -14.49 1.37 -0.55
N TRP A 19 -14.03 2.32 -1.39
CA TRP A 19 -12.77 2.18 -2.11
C TRP A 19 -11.57 2.15 -1.15
N MET A 20 -11.52 3.08 -0.19
CA MET A 20 -10.48 3.17 0.83
C MET A 20 -10.40 1.86 1.63
N PHE A 21 -11.53 1.32 2.08
CA PHE A 21 -11.55 0.05 2.81
C PHE A 21 -10.99 -1.10 1.97
N LYS A 22 -11.38 -1.19 0.68
CA LYS A 22 -10.82 -2.20 -0.24
C LYS A 22 -9.32 -2.01 -0.48
N MET A 23 -8.87 -0.76 -0.61
CA MET A 23 -7.46 -0.44 -0.79
C MET A 23 -6.64 -0.87 0.43
N GLN A 24 -7.14 -0.60 1.63
CA GLN A 24 -6.53 -1.09 2.86
C GLN A 24 -6.37 -2.61 2.81
N MET A 25 -7.43 -3.37 2.51
CA MET A 25 -7.33 -4.84 2.42
C MET A 25 -6.31 -5.33 1.39
N VAL A 26 -6.19 -4.64 0.26
CA VAL A 26 -5.16 -4.97 -0.75
C VAL A 26 -3.75 -4.71 -0.22
N LEU A 27 -3.55 -3.64 0.54
CA LEU A 27 -2.26 -3.31 1.16
C LEU A 27 -1.91 -4.29 2.29
N GLU A 28 -2.90 -4.72 3.09
CA GLU A 28 -2.74 -5.72 4.15
C GLU A 28 -2.25 -7.06 3.59
N VAL A 29 -2.97 -7.59 2.58
CA VAL A 29 -2.61 -8.87 1.95
C VAL A 29 -1.26 -8.83 1.22
N ARG A 30 -0.71 -7.64 0.96
CA ARG A 30 0.59 -7.44 0.31
C ARG A 30 1.70 -7.08 1.30
N ASP A 31 1.42 -7.11 2.61
CA ASP A 31 2.32 -6.71 3.70
C ASP A 31 2.84 -5.28 3.55
N LEU A 32 1.99 -4.37 3.06
CA LEU A 32 2.30 -2.96 2.80
C LEU A 32 1.60 -2.00 3.76
N TRP A 33 0.52 -2.44 4.43
CA TRP A 33 -0.31 -1.57 5.25
C TRP A 33 0.45 -0.92 6.39
N GLU A 34 1.30 -1.67 7.12
CA GLU A 34 2.11 -1.19 8.24
C GLU A 34 2.93 0.09 7.94
N VAL A 35 3.38 0.24 6.68
CA VAL A 35 4.12 1.42 6.22
C VAL A 35 3.19 2.58 5.89
N VAL A 36 1.98 2.29 5.39
CA VAL A 36 0.97 3.28 5.01
C VAL A 36 0.22 3.82 6.23
N SER A 37 -0.11 2.97 7.20
CA SER A 37 -0.73 3.35 8.47
C SER A 37 0.24 4.08 9.40
N GLY A 38 1.55 3.97 9.15
CA GLY A 38 2.60 4.55 9.97
C GLY A 38 2.85 3.78 11.27
N GLU A 39 2.36 2.53 11.36
CA GLU A 39 2.74 1.58 12.42
C GLU A 39 4.24 1.31 12.41
N VAL A 40 4.81 1.19 11.20
CA VAL A 40 6.26 1.16 10.97
C VAL A 40 6.68 2.48 10.32
N LYS A 41 7.70 3.12 10.90
CA LYS A 41 8.29 4.35 10.39
C LYS A 41 9.77 4.19 10.10
N ALA A 42 10.29 5.08 9.26
CA ALA A 42 11.71 5.07 8.88
C ALA A 42 12.64 5.22 10.10
N GLU A 43 12.23 6.02 11.09
CA GLU A 43 13.02 6.32 12.30
C GLU A 43 13.16 5.09 13.22
N GLN A 44 12.27 4.11 13.10
CA GLN A 44 12.30 2.87 13.88
C GLN A 44 13.20 1.79 13.25
N CYS A 45 13.70 2.01 12.04
CA CYS A 45 14.53 1.04 11.31
C CYS A 45 16.01 1.18 11.70
N GLU A 46 16.47 0.34 12.63
CA GLU A 46 17.83 0.41 13.19
C GLU A 46 18.91 -0.17 12.27
N THR A 47 18.57 -1.20 11.48
CA THR A 47 19.53 -1.86 10.60
C THR A 47 19.43 -1.39 9.15
N GLN A 48 20.52 -1.53 8.39
CA GLN A 48 20.50 -1.26 6.94
C GLN A 48 19.49 -2.16 6.20
N LEU A 49 19.31 -3.39 6.67
CA LEU A 49 18.35 -4.34 6.10
C LEU A 49 16.91 -3.87 6.32
N ASP A 50 16.58 -3.41 7.53
CA ASP A 50 15.25 -2.88 7.85
C ASP A 50 14.95 -1.63 7.04
N GLN A 51 15.93 -0.72 6.93
CA GLN A 51 15.79 0.48 6.10
C GLN A 51 15.59 0.14 4.62
N ALA A 52 16.32 -0.83 4.08
CA ALA A 52 16.15 -1.28 2.70
C ALA A 52 14.76 -1.90 2.47
N THR A 53 14.29 -2.71 3.44
CA THR A 53 12.98 -3.34 3.42
C THR A 53 11.86 -2.31 3.50
N TYR A 54 11.94 -1.37 4.45
CA TYR A 54 11.02 -0.25 4.59
C TYR A 54 10.93 0.57 3.30
N LYS A 55 12.08 1.00 2.75
CA LYS A 55 12.14 1.76 1.49
C LYS A 55 11.51 0.98 0.33
N ARG A 56 11.70 -0.34 0.26
CA ARG A 56 11.09 -1.20 -0.77
C ARG A 56 9.57 -1.27 -0.60
N LYS A 57 9.08 -1.51 0.63
CA LYS A 57 7.64 -1.56 0.94
C LYS A 57 6.98 -0.20 0.66
N SER A 58 7.58 0.89 1.12
CA SER A 58 7.11 2.26 0.88
C SER A 58 6.94 2.58 -0.61
N ARG A 59 7.97 2.32 -1.44
CA ARG A 59 7.86 2.52 -2.90
C ARG A 59 6.79 1.65 -3.53
N LYS A 60 6.66 0.40 -3.09
CA LYS A 60 5.65 -0.54 -3.60
C LYS A 60 4.24 -0.09 -3.24
N ALA A 61 4.01 0.35 -2.00
CA ALA A 61 2.73 0.88 -1.55
C ALA A 61 2.32 2.12 -2.36
N MET A 62 3.25 3.07 -2.53
CA MET A 62 3.02 4.25 -3.36
C MET A 62 2.60 3.89 -4.78
N ALA A 63 3.36 3.00 -5.45
CA ALA A 63 3.03 2.55 -6.80
C ALA A 63 1.63 1.91 -6.87
N VAL A 64 1.26 1.08 -5.90
CA VAL A 64 -0.07 0.45 -5.84
C VAL A 64 -1.18 1.48 -5.70
N ILE A 65 -1.01 2.46 -4.80
CA ILE A 65 -2.02 3.50 -4.57
C ILE A 65 -2.17 4.38 -5.81
N CYS A 66 -1.06 4.88 -6.38
CA CYS A 66 -1.10 5.74 -7.56
C CYS A 66 -1.71 5.04 -8.78
N LEU A 67 -1.35 3.77 -9.04
CA LEU A 67 -1.89 3.02 -10.18
C LEU A 67 -3.37 2.64 -10.01
N ALA A 68 -3.90 2.75 -8.80
CA ALA A 68 -5.31 2.54 -8.50
C ALA A 68 -6.13 3.84 -8.53
N MET A 69 -5.57 4.93 -9.05
CA MET A 69 -6.32 6.16 -9.33
C MET A 69 -6.71 6.19 -10.82
N GLU A 70 -7.85 6.78 -11.15
CA GLU A 70 -8.14 7.17 -12.53
C GLU A 70 -7.19 8.28 -12.98
N ASP A 71 -6.84 8.25 -14.27
CA ASP A 71 -6.07 9.30 -14.90
C ASP A 71 -7.04 10.49 -15.10
N SER A 72 -6.66 11.66 -14.58
CA SER A 72 -7.46 12.89 -14.63
C SER A 72 -7.69 13.40 -16.06
#